data_AF-A0A671YLH5-F1
#
_entry.id   AF-A0A671YLH5-F1
#
_cell.length_a   1.000
_cell.length_b   1.000
_cell.length_c   1.000
_cell.angle_alpha   90.00
_cell.angle_beta   90.00
_cell.angle_gamma   90.00
#
_symmetry.space_group_name_H-M   'P 1'
#
loop_
_entity.id
_entity.type
_entity.pdbx_description
1 polymer ?
#
loop_
_entity_poly.entity_id
_entity_poly.type
_entity_poly.pdbx_seq_one_letter_code
_entity_poly.pdbx_strand_id
1 'polypeptide(L)'
;CIITLDWIRPLYRYTFVDYFLKYFLFLCNLTFTILGLVVLGLGMWGLISKESFAQEQIGSIGTDPMLILVSLGFVLTLLCLSGCVGALRENCSLLKLFSAAVLMLITAQVLAAILAYSLQDQVGGYLRSGMLSAMVRYQDDLDLRFIVDEIQSNLQCCGAENYLDWEVNIYYNCSSPGVLACGVPATCCVDPLENGTVWNSQCGVGAQQLDEFTAQSVIFLGGCLGGISRWIEQHEGLIGTVAVVVLGVQILTVFISTRLLEKCKNMECTFFSFFVAIRGQLHWFQKTSQIICKLMRKKSLRLTWFITSVSRFLTSLRP
;
A
#
# COMPACT_ATOMS: atom_id res chain seq x y z
N CYS A 1 36.64 8.55 -22.62
CA CYS A 1 36.15 7.77 -23.78
C CYS A 1 37.32 7.40 -24.68
N ILE A 2 38.05 6.34 -24.34
CA ILE A 2 38.92 5.65 -25.30
C ILE A 2 38.16 4.35 -25.60
N ILE A 3 37.67 4.26 -26.83
CA ILE A 3 37.00 3.07 -27.37
C ILE A 3 38.13 2.11 -27.73
N THR A 4 38.51 1.21 -26.83
CA THR A 4 39.26 0.01 -27.19
C THR A 4 38.27 -1.01 -27.74
N LEU A 5 38.23 -1.14 -29.07
CA LEU A 5 37.65 -2.29 -29.75
C LEU A 5 38.48 -3.52 -29.39
N ASP A 6 38.06 -4.26 -28.37
CA ASP A 6 38.56 -5.60 -28.11
C ASP A 6 37.43 -6.61 -28.38
N TRP A 7 37.34 -7.01 -29.66
CA TRP A 7 36.35 -7.93 -30.24
C TRP A 7 36.63 -9.41 -29.96
N ILE A 8 37.48 -9.73 -28.99
CA ILE A 8 37.50 -11.07 -28.44
C ILE A 8 36.26 -11.20 -27.56
N ARG A 9 35.20 -11.83 -28.09
CA ARG A 9 34.16 -12.45 -27.28
C ARG A 9 34.88 -13.57 -26.50
N PRO A 10 35.13 -13.44 -25.18
CA PRO A 10 35.43 -14.65 -24.42
C PRO A 10 34.23 -15.58 -24.64
N LEU A 11 34.49 -16.80 -25.08
CA LEU A 11 33.53 -17.91 -25.06
C LEU A 11 33.15 -18.11 -23.59
N TYR A 12 32.16 -17.33 -23.14
CA TYR A 12 31.71 -17.30 -21.77
C TYR A 12 31.02 -18.63 -21.51
N ARG A 13 31.71 -19.56 -20.85
CA ARG A 13 31.14 -20.84 -20.47
C ARG A 13 30.09 -20.56 -19.39
N TYR A 14 28.82 -20.54 -19.78
CA TYR A 14 27.73 -20.54 -18.81
C TYR A 14 27.84 -21.80 -17.95
N THR A 15 27.88 -21.62 -16.64
CA THR A 15 27.78 -22.73 -15.70
C THR A 15 26.31 -23.18 -15.68
N PHE A 16 26.05 -24.43 -15.35
CA PHE A 16 24.69 -24.93 -15.14
C PHE A 16 23.86 -24.04 -14.19
N VAL A 17 24.51 -23.51 -13.15
CA VAL A 17 23.92 -22.56 -12.18
C VAL A 17 23.41 -21.29 -12.86
N ASP A 18 24.13 -20.76 -13.85
CA ASP A 18 23.77 -19.51 -14.52
C ASP A 18 22.53 -19.68 -15.42
N TYR A 19 22.41 -20.84 -16.06
CA TYR A 19 21.19 -21.20 -16.79
C TYR A 19 20.02 -21.32 -15.83
N PHE A 20 20.19 -22.00 -14.70
CA PHE A 20 19.15 -22.13 -13.68
C PHE A 20 18.69 -20.75 -13.17
N LEU A 21 19.62 -19.86 -12.80
CA LEU A 21 19.31 -18.51 -12.35
C LEU A 21 18.58 -17.67 -13.42
N LYS A 22 18.99 -17.78 -14.69
CA LYS A 22 18.34 -17.09 -15.82
C LYS A 22 16.89 -17.52 -15.98
N TYR A 23 16.63 -18.83 -16.03
CA TYR A 23 15.27 -19.36 -16.19
C TYR A 23 14.40 -19.12 -14.95
N PHE A 24 14.99 -19.18 -13.75
CA PHE A 24 14.29 -18.85 -12.50
C PHE A 24 13.86 -17.37 -12.48
N LEU A 25 14.77 -16.44 -12.82
CA LEU A 25 14.45 -15.01 -12.92
C LEU A 25 13.35 -14.75 -13.95
N PHE A 26 13.44 -15.40 -15.13
CA PHE A 26 12.42 -15.31 -16.16
C PHE A 26 11.06 -15.80 -15.67
N LEU A 27 11.00 -16.97 -15.04
CA LEU A 27 9.74 -17.56 -14.55
C LEU A 27 9.09 -16.66 -13.49
N CYS A 28 9.86 -16.20 -12.49
CA CYS A 28 9.35 -15.30 -11.46
C CYS A 28 8.80 -14.00 -12.08
N ASN A 29 9.56 -13.33 -12.95
CA ASN A 29 9.09 -12.11 -13.59
C ASN A 29 7.87 -12.35 -14.49
N LEU A 30 7.78 -13.50 -15.16
CA LEU A 30 6.61 -13.86 -15.97
C LEU A 30 5.35 -13.99 -15.10
N THR A 31 5.47 -14.63 -13.94
CA THR A 31 4.33 -14.72 -13.00
C THR A 31 3.89 -13.35 -12.52
N PHE A 32 4.83 -12.45 -12.18
CA PHE A 32 4.50 -11.09 -11.78
C PHE A 32 3.92 -10.25 -12.93
N THR A 33 4.37 -10.46 -14.16
CA THR A 33 3.76 -9.83 -15.34
C THR A 33 2.30 -10.26 -15.53
N ILE A 34 2.00 -11.56 -15.39
CA ILE A 34 0.62 -12.06 -15.51
C ILE A 34 -0.26 -11.45 -14.40
N LEU A 35 0.22 -11.45 -13.16
CA LEU A 35 -0.48 -10.80 -12.05
C LEU A 35 -0.69 -9.29 -12.30
N GLY A 36 0.32 -8.61 -12.81
CA GLY A 36 0.24 -7.20 -13.19
C GLY A 36 -0.82 -6.94 -14.26
N LEU A 37 -0.90 -7.78 -15.30
CA LEU A 37 -1.92 -7.68 -16.35
C LEU A 37 -3.33 -7.93 -15.81
N VAL A 38 -3.50 -8.86 -14.87
CA VAL A 38 -4.79 -9.09 -14.21
C VAL A 38 -5.22 -7.85 -13.44
N VAL A 39 -4.34 -7.26 -12.62
CA VAL A 39 -4.62 -6.02 -11.87
C VAL A 39 -4.95 -4.86 -12.82
N LEU A 40 -4.19 -4.73 -13.92
CA LEU A 40 -4.45 -3.73 -14.95
C LEU A 40 -5.83 -3.92 -15.60
N GLY A 41 -6.17 -5.17 -15.93
CA GLY A 41 -7.47 -5.53 -16.51
C GLY A 41 -8.63 -5.21 -15.57
N LEU A 42 -8.49 -5.52 -14.28
CA LEU A 42 -9.48 -5.20 -13.25
C LEU A 42 -9.63 -3.68 -13.08
N GLY A 43 -8.53 -2.93 -13.05
CA GLY A 43 -8.59 -1.47 -12.97
C GLY A 43 -9.24 -0.83 -14.20
N MET A 44 -8.90 -1.31 -15.40
CA MET A 44 -9.52 -0.84 -16.65
C MET A 44 -11.01 -1.18 -16.69
N TRP A 45 -11.40 -2.38 -16.26
CA TRP A 45 -12.79 -2.78 -16.14
C TRP A 45 -13.56 -1.88 -15.17
N GLY A 46 -12.95 -1.55 -14.02
CA GLY A 46 -13.50 -0.61 -13.04
C GLY A 46 -13.74 0.78 -13.63
N LEU A 47 -12.74 1.34 -14.34
CA LEU A 47 -12.87 2.65 -15.00
C LEU A 47 -13.95 2.65 -16.09
N ILE A 48 -14.02 1.62 -16.94
CA ILE A 48 -15.04 1.53 -18.00
C ILE A 48 -16.44 1.41 -17.40
N SER A 49 -16.57 0.62 -16.32
CA SER A 49 -17.82 0.49 -15.60
C SER A 49 -18.25 1.84 -15.02
N LYS A 50 -17.33 2.65 -14.48
CA LYS A 50 -17.61 4.01 -14.01
C LYS A 50 -18.05 4.97 -15.10
N GLU A 51 -17.37 5.01 -16.25
CA GLU A 51 -17.70 5.92 -17.36
C GLU A 51 -19.15 5.73 -17.84
N SER A 52 -19.69 4.52 -17.75
CA SER A 52 -21.10 4.26 -18.06
C SER A 52 -22.11 4.94 -17.10
N PHE A 53 -21.66 5.34 -15.90
CA PHE A 53 -22.43 6.08 -14.90
C PHE A 53 -22.03 7.56 -14.80
N ALA A 54 -20.81 7.93 -15.21
CA ALA A 54 -20.17 9.22 -14.93
C ALA A 54 -20.41 10.34 -15.97
N GLN A 55 -21.29 10.14 -16.96
CA GLN A 55 -21.66 11.15 -17.97
C GLN A 55 -22.19 12.48 -17.33
N GLU A 56 -22.50 12.53 -16.03
CA GLU A 56 -23.05 13.71 -15.34
C GLU A 56 -22.13 14.46 -14.35
N GLN A 57 -20.92 13.98 -13.98
CA GLN A 57 -20.13 14.68 -12.94
C GLN A 57 -18.63 14.77 -13.27
N ILE A 58 -18.26 15.87 -13.92
CA ILE A 58 -16.87 16.30 -14.11
C ILE A 58 -16.35 16.85 -12.76
N GLY A 59 -15.67 16.02 -11.97
CA GLY A 59 -15.21 16.42 -10.64
C GLY A 59 -14.01 15.64 -10.11
N SER A 60 -12.81 16.17 -10.35
CA SER A 60 -11.51 15.75 -9.78
C SER A 60 -10.92 14.44 -10.30
N ILE A 61 -10.23 14.57 -11.44
CA ILE A 61 -9.41 13.54 -12.12
C ILE A 61 -8.19 13.10 -11.27
N GLY A 62 -7.89 13.78 -10.16
CA GLY A 62 -6.62 13.63 -9.44
C GLY A 62 -6.54 12.51 -8.40
N THR A 63 -7.65 11.93 -7.94
CA THR A 63 -7.67 11.02 -6.78
C THR A 63 -8.68 9.88 -6.87
N ASP A 64 -8.95 9.37 -8.08
CA ASP A 64 -9.78 8.18 -8.25
C ASP A 64 -8.97 6.90 -7.88
N PRO A 65 -9.45 6.07 -6.92
CA PRO A 65 -8.79 4.82 -6.55
C PRO A 65 -8.51 3.87 -7.73
N MET A 66 -9.40 3.77 -8.71
CA MET A 66 -9.22 2.91 -9.89
C MET A 66 -8.13 3.44 -10.83
N LEU A 67 -7.98 4.77 -10.96
CA LEU A 67 -6.88 5.35 -11.74
C LEU A 67 -5.51 5.06 -11.11
N ILE A 68 -5.43 5.08 -9.77
CA ILE A 68 -4.24 4.65 -9.03
C ILE A 68 -3.96 3.16 -9.29
N LEU A 69 -4.99 2.31 -9.25
CA LEU A 69 -4.85 0.87 -9.51
C LEU A 69 -4.34 0.59 -10.93
N VAL A 70 -4.89 1.26 -11.95
CA VAL A 70 -4.46 1.14 -13.35
C VAL A 70 -3.03 1.60 -13.54
N SER A 71 -2.68 2.78 -13.01
CA SER A 71 -1.32 3.33 -13.15
C SER A 71 -0.28 2.44 -12.48
N LEU A 72 -0.57 1.93 -11.28
CA LEU A 72 0.28 0.99 -10.56
C LEU A 72 0.43 -0.34 -11.32
N GLY A 73 -0.68 -0.93 -11.77
CA GLY A 73 -0.69 -2.17 -12.55
C GLY A 73 0.11 -2.05 -13.84
N PHE A 74 0.00 -0.91 -14.54
CA PHE A 74 0.75 -0.65 -15.77
C PHE A 74 2.25 -0.53 -15.52
N VAL A 75 2.67 0.23 -14.52
CA VAL A 75 4.08 0.38 -14.16
C VAL A 75 4.68 -0.96 -13.74
N LEU A 76 4.00 -1.73 -12.89
CA LEU A 76 4.48 -3.04 -12.44
C LEU A 76 4.60 -4.04 -13.61
N THR A 77 3.63 -4.04 -14.52
CA THR A 77 3.65 -4.90 -15.71
C THR A 77 4.84 -4.58 -16.62
N LEU A 78 5.08 -3.29 -16.91
CA LEU A 78 6.22 -2.85 -17.71
C LEU A 78 7.57 -3.20 -17.06
N LEU A 79 7.69 -3.00 -15.75
CA LEU A 79 8.88 -3.36 -15.00
C LEU A 79 9.16 -4.87 -15.10
N CYS A 80 8.18 -5.72 -14.84
CA CYS A 80 8.35 -7.18 -14.92
C CYS A 80 8.60 -7.68 -16.35
N LEU A 81 7.93 -7.08 -17.35
CA LEU A 81 8.19 -7.36 -18.78
C LEU A 81 9.63 -7.02 -19.17
N SER A 82 10.15 -5.89 -18.69
CA SER A 82 11.55 -5.50 -18.94
C SER A 82 12.54 -6.51 -18.33
N GLY A 83 12.22 -7.08 -17.16
CA GLY A 83 12.98 -8.15 -16.53
C GLY A 83 12.95 -9.45 -17.36
N CYS A 84 11.76 -9.85 -17.84
CA CYS A 84 11.60 -11.03 -18.71
C CYS A 84 12.40 -10.89 -20.01
N VAL A 85 12.22 -9.78 -20.72
CA VAL A 85 12.89 -9.51 -22.00
C VAL A 85 14.39 -9.33 -21.79
N GLY A 86 14.81 -8.63 -20.73
CA GLY A 86 16.21 -8.46 -20.36
C GLY A 86 16.90 -9.80 -20.10
N ALA A 87 16.25 -10.72 -19.39
CA ALA A 87 16.76 -12.06 -19.14
C ALA A 87 16.83 -12.90 -20.43
N LEU A 88 15.76 -12.95 -21.24
CA LEU A 88 15.71 -13.80 -22.44
C LEU A 88 16.61 -13.31 -23.58
N ARG A 89 16.57 -12.01 -23.89
CA ARG A 89 17.32 -11.40 -25.00
C ARG A 89 18.77 -11.10 -24.64
N GLU A 90 19.18 -11.37 -23.40
CA GLU A 90 20.49 -11.00 -22.86
C GLU A 90 20.81 -9.51 -23.08
N ASN A 91 19.76 -8.68 -23.08
CA ASN A 91 19.89 -7.25 -23.29
C ASN A 91 20.29 -6.59 -21.97
N CYS A 92 21.59 -6.37 -21.82
CA CYS A 92 22.18 -5.78 -20.62
C CYS A 92 21.57 -4.43 -20.25
N SER A 93 21.15 -3.61 -21.21
CA SER A 93 20.54 -2.29 -20.92
C SER A 93 19.18 -2.42 -20.25
N LEU A 94 18.33 -3.34 -20.72
CA LEU A 94 17.02 -3.61 -20.10
C LEU A 94 17.20 -4.21 -18.70
N LEU A 95 18.12 -5.16 -18.55
CA LEU A 95 18.39 -5.78 -17.26
C LEU A 95 18.94 -4.78 -16.22
N LYS A 96 19.72 -3.79 -16.66
CA LYS A 96 20.15 -2.65 -15.81
C LYS A 96 18.99 -1.79 -15.37
N LEU A 97 18.08 -1.42 -16.28
CA LEU A 97 16.90 -0.62 -15.96
C LEU A 97 16.02 -1.36 -14.94
N PHE A 98 15.77 -2.65 -15.18
CA PHE A 98 15.04 -3.52 -14.26
C PHE A 98 15.70 -3.56 -12.88
N SER A 99 17.00 -3.85 -12.80
CA SER A 99 17.73 -3.92 -11.53
C SER A 99 17.72 -2.58 -10.79
N ALA A 100 17.85 -1.45 -11.51
CA ALA A 100 17.79 -0.11 -10.91
C ALA A 100 16.38 0.22 -10.37
N ALA A 101 15.34 -0.17 -11.08
CA ALA A 101 13.95 0.02 -10.65
C ALA A 101 13.62 -0.81 -9.41
N VAL A 102 14.00 -2.10 -9.37
CA VAL A 102 13.79 -2.95 -8.18
C VAL A 102 14.55 -2.39 -6.98
N LEU A 103 15.77 -1.88 -7.20
CA LEU A 103 16.55 -1.26 -6.14
C LEU A 103 15.91 0.04 -5.61
N MET A 104 15.31 0.85 -6.48
CA MET A 104 14.48 2.00 -6.08
C MET A 104 13.29 1.55 -5.22
N LEU A 105 12.61 0.46 -5.59
CA LEU A 105 11.51 -0.10 -4.79
C LEU A 105 11.97 -0.55 -3.39
N ILE A 106 13.12 -1.21 -3.27
CA ILE A 106 13.70 -1.57 -1.97
C ILE A 106 13.93 -0.31 -1.13
N THR A 107 14.54 0.73 -1.70
CA THR A 107 14.79 1.98 -0.96
C THR A 107 13.49 2.68 -0.55
N ALA A 108 12.48 2.70 -1.41
CA ALA A 108 11.17 3.26 -1.10
C ALA A 108 10.46 2.46 0.00
N GLN A 109 10.56 1.13 -0.01
CA GLN A 109 9.96 0.27 1.01
C GLN A 109 10.60 0.47 2.38
N VAL A 110 11.94 0.56 2.45
CA VAL A 110 12.65 0.86 3.70
C VAL A 110 12.31 2.26 4.21
N LEU A 111 12.26 3.26 3.32
CA LEU A 111 11.88 4.62 3.67
C LEU A 111 10.45 4.68 4.20
N ALA A 112 9.50 4.01 3.55
CA ALA A 112 8.11 3.94 3.97
C ALA A 112 7.98 3.28 5.35
N ALA A 113 8.72 2.19 5.62
CA ALA A 113 8.73 1.55 6.93
C ALA A 113 9.26 2.48 8.05
N ILE A 114 10.32 3.24 7.78
CA ILE A 114 10.86 4.23 8.73
C ILE A 114 9.86 5.37 8.95
N LEU A 115 9.20 5.87 7.91
CA LEU A 115 8.20 6.92 8.01
C LEU A 115 6.97 6.46 8.79
N ALA A 116 6.46 5.26 8.50
CA ALA A 116 5.33 4.67 9.21
C ALA A 116 5.61 4.57 10.72
N TYR A 117 6.81 4.10 11.09
CA TYR A 117 7.21 4.01 12.50
C TYR A 117 7.42 5.38 13.16
N SER A 118 8.12 6.30 12.48
CA SER A 118 8.46 7.61 13.07
C SER A 118 7.28 8.57 13.17
N LEU A 119 6.31 8.46 12.27
CA LEU A 119 5.14 9.34 12.15
C LEU A 119 3.82 8.66 12.52
N GLN A 120 3.85 7.56 13.29
CA GLN A 120 2.65 6.79 13.65
C GLN A 120 1.47 7.67 14.12
N ASP A 121 1.72 8.71 14.94
CA ASP A 121 0.67 9.62 15.42
C ASP A 121 0.08 10.49 14.28
N GLN A 122 0.91 10.89 13.32
CA GLN A 122 0.46 11.71 12.18
C GLN A 122 -0.23 10.84 11.12
N VAL A 123 0.19 9.59 10.96
CA VAL A 123 -0.47 8.61 10.08
C VAL A 123 -1.93 8.46 10.48
N GLY A 124 -2.25 8.39 11.78
CA GLY A 124 -3.64 8.39 12.26
C GLY A 124 -4.44 9.61 11.78
N GLY A 125 -3.84 10.81 11.82
CA GLY A 125 -4.46 12.03 11.31
C GLY A 125 -4.67 12.03 9.79
N TYR A 126 -3.71 11.50 9.02
CA TYR A 126 -3.87 11.33 7.57
C TYR A 126 -4.95 10.31 7.22
N LEU A 127 -5.00 9.19 7.94
CA LEU A 127 -6.04 8.18 7.78
C LEU A 127 -7.42 8.75 8.11
N ARG A 128 -7.53 9.55 9.19
CA ARG A 128 -8.76 10.26 9.54
C ARG A 128 -9.23 11.17 8.41
N SER A 129 -8.33 12.04 7.94
CA SER A 129 -8.65 12.97 6.86
C SER A 129 -9.05 12.25 5.56
N GLY A 130 -8.33 11.17 5.22
CA GLY A 130 -8.66 10.33 4.07
C GLY A 130 -10.03 9.67 4.20
N MET A 131 -10.34 9.11 5.37
CA MET A 131 -11.63 8.46 5.62
C MET A 131 -12.78 9.47 5.60
N LEU A 132 -12.64 10.63 6.25
CA LEU A 132 -13.65 11.69 6.19
C LEU A 132 -13.86 12.20 4.76
N SER A 133 -12.79 12.36 3.98
CA SER A 133 -12.88 12.74 2.57
C SER A 133 -13.62 11.69 1.73
N ALA A 134 -13.38 10.39 2.01
CA ALA A 134 -14.12 9.30 1.37
C ALA A 134 -15.61 9.32 1.77
N MET A 135 -15.92 9.59 3.04
CA MET A 135 -17.30 9.70 3.55
C MET A 135 -18.05 10.88 2.94
N VAL A 136 -17.41 12.03 2.73
CA VAL A 136 -18.03 13.18 2.04
C VAL A 136 -18.50 12.80 0.64
N ARG A 137 -17.68 12.05 -0.10
CA ARG A 137 -17.97 11.63 -1.49
C ARG A 137 -18.62 10.25 -1.61
N TYR A 138 -19.08 9.69 -0.50
CA TYR A 138 -19.56 8.31 -0.43
C TYR A 138 -20.72 8.00 -1.36
N GLN A 139 -21.65 8.94 -1.60
CA GLN A 139 -22.75 8.74 -2.54
C GLN A 139 -22.38 9.11 -3.99
N ASP A 140 -21.36 9.93 -4.17
CA ASP A 140 -20.99 10.48 -5.48
C ASP A 140 -19.96 9.60 -6.21
N ASP A 141 -19.18 8.79 -5.48
CA ASP A 141 -18.15 7.90 -6.04
C ASP A 141 -18.35 6.45 -5.59
N LEU A 142 -18.67 5.58 -6.56
CA LEU A 142 -18.91 4.16 -6.33
C LEU A 142 -17.69 3.41 -5.75
N ASP A 143 -16.46 3.85 -6.04
CA ASP A 143 -15.28 3.20 -5.48
C ASP A 143 -15.09 3.56 -4.01
N LEU A 144 -15.26 4.85 -3.68
CA LEU A 144 -15.16 5.30 -2.30
C LEU A 144 -16.29 4.68 -1.46
N ARG A 145 -17.48 4.54 -2.05
CA ARG A 145 -18.58 3.78 -1.46
C ARG A 145 -18.17 2.34 -1.13
N PHE A 146 -17.69 1.60 -2.13
CA PHE A 146 -17.25 0.21 -1.97
C PHE A 146 -16.15 0.08 -0.92
N ILE A 147 -15.14 0.95 -0.95
CA ILE A 147 -14.03 0.93 0.02
C ILE A 147 -14.53 1.20 1.44
N VAL A 148 -15.39 2.20 1.65
CA VAL A 148 -15.94 2.51 2.97
C VAL A 148 -16.83 1.37 3.47
N ASP A 149 -17.68 0.81 2.60
CA ASP A 149 -18.55 -0.32 2.92
C ASP A 149 -17.75 -1.56 3.33
N GLU A 150 -16.70 -1.91 2.59
CA GLU A 150 -15.80 -3.02 2.91
C GLU A 150 -15.05 -2.79 4.23
N ILE A 151 -14.58 -1.56 4.48
CA ILE A 151 -13.93 -1.23 5.75
C ILE A 151 -14.91 -1.40 6.92
N GLN A 152 -16.12 -0.86 6.80
CA GLN A 152 -17.13 -0.90 7.87
C GLN A 152 -17.61 -2.32 8.15
N SER A 153 -17.88 -3.09 7.10
CA SER A 153 -18.33 -4.48 7.21
C SER A 153 -17.24 -5.39 7.77
N ASN A 154 -16.00 -5.32 7.27
CA ASN A 154 -14.94 -6.23 7.69
C ASN A 154 -14.36 -5.90 9.08
N LEU A 155 -14.35 -4.62 9.47
CA LEU A 155 -13.85 -4.19 10.78
C LEU A 155 -14.95 -3.99 11.82
N GLN A 156 -16.22 -4.20 11.45
CA GLN A 156 -17.39 -4.06 12.32
C GLN A 156 -17.38 -2.72 13.07
N CYS A 157 -17.31 -1.64 12.28
CA CYS A 157 -17.12 -0.27 12.75
C CYS A 157 -18.03 0.69 11.98
N CYS A 158 -18.27 1.88 12.54
CA CYS A 158 -19.04 2.93 11.86
C CYS A 158 -18.36 4.29 11.98
N GLY A 159 -18.19 4.95 10.83
CA GLY A 159 -17.51 6.24 10.75
C GLY A 159 -16.01 6.17 11.03
N ALA A 160 -15.35 7.33 11.08
CA ALA A 160 -13.89 7.38 11.21
C ALA A 160 -13.44 7.12 12.65
N GLU A 161 -13.92 7.92 13.59
CA GLU A 161 -13.75 7.76 15.03
C GLU A 161 -15.05 7.33 15.72
N ASN A 162 -16.20 7.75 15.19
CA ASN A 162 -17.51 7.38 15.69
C ASN A 162 -18.57 7.46 14.59
N TYR A 163 -19.76 6.91 14.87
CA TYR A 163 -20.89 6.89 13.93
C TYR A 163 -21.46 8.28 13.60
N LEU A 164 -21.21 9.31 14.43
CA LEU A 164 -21.66 10.68 14.18
C LEU A 164 -20.81 11.37 13.10
N ASP A 165 -19.64 10.85 12.75
CA ASP A 165 -18.82 11.37 11.66
C ASP A 165 -19.57 11.36 10.30
N TRP A 166 -20.66 10.60 10.18
CA TRP A 166 -21.53 10.63 9.01
C TRP A 166 -22.24 11.97 8.77
N GLU A 167 -22.25 12.88 9.75
CA GLU A 167 -22.76 14.24 9.59
C GLU A 167 -22.02 15.04 8.50
N VAL A 168 -20.76 14.68 8.20
CA VAL A 168 -19.98 15.33 7.13
C VAL A 168 -20.54 15.08 5.73
N ASN A 169 -21.34 14.04 5.55
CA ASN A 169 -21.95 13.71 4.26
C ASN A 169 -23.31 14.41 4.10
N ILE A 170 -23.52 15.07 2.96
CA ILE A 170 -24.74 15.87 2.70
C ILE A 170 -26.05 15.08 2.77
N TYR A 171 -26.02 13.77 2.54
CA TYR A 171 -27.20 12.90 2.55
C TYR A 171 -27.53 12.37 3.95
N TYR A 172 -26.51 12.18 4.79
CA TYR A 172 -26.65 11.66 6.16
C TYR A 172 -26.68 12.77 7.22
N ASN A 173 -26.31 14.00 6.86
CA ASN A 173 -26.43 15.16 7.74
C ASN A 173 -27.89 15.32 8.22
N CYS A 174 -28.05 15.59 9.52
CA CYS A 174 -29.38 15.77 10.13
C CYS A 174 -30.19 16.95 9.57
N SER A 175 -29.54 17.94 8.97
CA SER A 175 -30.21 19.07 8.31
C SER A 175 -30.67 18.73 6.90
N SER A 176 -30.35 17.54 6.38
CA SER A 176 -30.74 17.11 5.05
C SER A 176 -32.25 16.82 4.99
N PRO A 177 -32.96 17.19 3.90
CA PRO A 177 -34.38 16.89 3.76
C PRO A 177 -34.66 15.42 3.36
N GLY A 178 -33.61 14.61 3.14
CA GLY A 178 -33.73 13.23 2.66
C GLY A 178 -34.07 12.21 3.74
N VAL A 179 -34.56 11.03 3.32
CA VAL A 179 -34.88 9.90 4.22
C VAL A 179 -33.66 9.30 4.94
N LEU A 180 -32.45 9.62 4.46
CA LEU A 180 -31.17 9.19 5.04
C LEU A 180 -30.65 10.17 6.12
N ALA A 181 -31.34 11.31 6.32
CA ALA A 181 -30.94 12.32 7.29
C ALA A 181 -30.86 11.73 8.70
N CYS A 182 -29.84 12.15 9.46
CA CYS A 182 -29.49 11.57 10.77
C CYS A 182 -29.26 10.05 10.74
N GLY A 183 -29.02 9.46 9.58
CA GLY A 183 -28.79 8.04 9.43
C GLY A 183 -27.31 7.69 9.33
N VAL A 184 -27.04 6.40 9.21
CA VAL A 184 -25.75 5.83 8.80
C VAL A 184 -25.99 4.81 7.69
N PRO A 185 -24.99 4.46 6.87
CA PRO A 185 -25.15 3.39 5.90
C PRO A 185 -25.43 2.07 6.60
N ALA A 186 -26.09 1.19 5.87
CA ALA A 186 -26.50 -0.08 6.44
C ALA A 186 -25.30 -1.01 6.76
N THR A 187 -24.12 -0.80 6.15
CA THR A 187 -22.86 -1.48 6.51
C THR A 187 -22.38 -1.18 7.93
N CYS A 188 -22.89 -0.12 8.57
CA CYS A 188 -22.67 0.14 10.00
C CYS A 188 -23.54 -0.71 10.93
N CYS A 189 -24.50 -1.47 10.41
CA CYS A 189 -25.47 -2.15 11.25
C CYS A 189 -24.96 -3.48 11.79
N VAL A 190 -25.31 -3.72 13.05
CA VAL A 190 -25.07 -5.02 13.68
C VAL A 190 -26.10 -5.98 13.11
N ASP A 191 -25.66 -7.14 12.65
CA ASP A 191 -26.58 -8.25 12.41
C ASP A 191 -26.87 -8.94 13.75
N PRO A 192 -28.09 -8.80 14.32
CA PRO A 192 -28.39 -9.34 15.63
C PRO A 192 -28.39 -10.87 15.68
N LEU A 193 -28.35 -11.55 14.52
CA LEU A 193 -28.10 -12.98 14.43
C LEU A 193 -27.09 -13.24 13.32
N GLU A 194 -25.92 -13.80 13.63
CA GLU A 194 -25.05 -14.46 12.61
C GLU A 194 -25.77 -15.59 11.81
N ASN A 195 -27.06 -15.85 12.11
CA ASN A 195 -27.97 -16.79 11.44
C ASN A 195 -29.21 -16.13 10.80
N GLY A 196 -29.33 -14.80 10.79
CA GLY A 196 -30.47 -14.09 10.20
C GLY A 196 -30.44 -14.14 8.67
N THR A 197 -31.41 -14.81 8.03
CA THR A 197 -31.48 -14.91 6.56
C THR A 197 -31.88 -13.59 5.87
N VAL A 198 -32.09 -12.50 6.61
CA VAL A 198 -32.56 -11.20 6.10
C VAL A 198 -31.82 -10.09 6.81
N TRP A 199 -30.92 -9.42 6.09
CA TRP A 199 -30.23 -8.23 6.56
C TRP A 199 -31.17 -7.03 6.57
N ASN A 200 -31.32 -6.37 7.73
CA ASN A 200 -32.15 -5.17 7.84
C ASN A 200 -31.40 -3.98 7.25
N SER A 201 -31.64 -3.64 5.99
CA SER A 201 -31.01 -2.47 5.34
C SER A 201 -31.48 -1.11 5.87
N GLN A 202 -32.48 -1.08 6.76
CA GLN A 202 -33.07 0.16 7.31
C GLN A 202 -32.67 0.44 8.77
N CYS A 203 -31.89 -0.43 9.40
CA CYS A 203 -31.32 -0.27 10.73
C CYS A 203 -30.63 1.09 10.99
N GLY A 204 -29.99 1.65 9.96
CA GLY A 204 -29.22 2.90 10.07
C GLY A 204 -30.07 4.17 10.03
N VAL A 205 -31.37 4.10 9.74
CA VAL A 205 -32.24 5.27 9.62
C VAL A 205 -32.44 5.93 10.99
N GLY A 206 -32.12 7.22 11.10
CA GLY A 206 -32.23 7.96 12.35
C GLY A 206 -31.24 7.52 13.45
N ALA A 207 -30.25 6.68 13.13
CA ALA A 207 -29.34 6.12 14.10
C ALA A 207 -28.51 7.18 14.85
N GLN A 208 -28.25 8.34 14.25
CA GLN A 208 -27.56 9.46 14.90
C GLN A 208 -28.37 10.13 16.02
N GLN A 209 -29.69 9.92 16.08
CA GLN A 209 -30.58 10.47 17.11
C GLN A 209 -30.84 9.49 18.26
N LEU A 210 -30.41 8.23 18.14
CA LEU A 210 -30.61 7.24 19.17
C LEU A 210 -29.69 7.51 20.36
N ASP A 211 -30.19 7.28 21.57
CA ASP A 211 -29.34 7.21 22.76
C ASP A 211 -28.29 6.12 22.57
N GLU A 212 -27.07 6.34 23.07
CA GLU A 212 -25.93 5.42 22.90
C GLU A 212 -26.25 3.99 23.36
N PHE A 213 -27.06 3.85 24.42
CA PHE A 213 -27.54 2.57 24.93
C PHE A 213 -28.45 1.82 23.96
N THR A 214 -29.23 2.53 23.15
CA THR A 214 -30.08 1.94 22.11
C THR A 214 -29.27 1.69 20.85
N ALA A 215 -28.42 2.65 20.46
CA ALA A 215 -27.57 2.59 19.28
C ALA A 215 -26.65 1.35 19.27
N GLN A 216 -26.05 0.98 20.41
CA GLN A 216 -25.16 -0.20 20.52
C GLN A 216 -25.81 -1.53 20.10
N SER A 217 -27.14 -1.62 20.16
CA SER A 217 -27.89 -2.83 19.81
C SER A 217 -28.27 -2.91 18.32
N VAL A 218 -28.08 -1.81 17.58
CA VAL A 218 -28.51 -1.66 16.19
C VAL A 218 -27.32 -1.38 15.26
N ILE A 219 -26.34 -0.61 15.71
CA ILE A 219 -25.16 -0.19 14.92
C ILE A 219 -23.85 -0.36 15.69
N PHE A 220 -22.75 -0.48 14.95
CA PHE A 220 -21.41 -0.46 15.51
C PHE A 220 -21.06 0.96 15.97
N LEU A 221 -20.87 1.15 17.27
CA LEU A 221 -20.50 2.47 17.84
C LEU A 221 -19.04 2.85 17.59
N GLY A 222 -18.16 1.85 17.45
CA GLY A 222 -16.72 2.06 17.35
C GLY A 222 -16.30 2.60 15.98
N GLY A 223 -15.43 3.62 15.98
CA GLY A 223 -14.83 4.14 14.75
C GLY A 223 -13.85 3.18 14.07
N CYS A 224 -13.80 3.25 12.75
CA CYS A 224 -12.96 2.38 11.95
C CYS A 224 -11.46 2.65 12.10
N LEU A 225 -11.03 3.84 12.48
CA LEU A 225 -9.59 4.11 12.74
C LEU A 225 -9.09 3.27 13.92
N GLY A 226 -9.88 3.18 14.99
CA GLY A 226 -9.58 2.30 16.11
C GLY A 226 -9.67 0.81 15.73
N GLY A 227 -10.62 0.47 14.85
CA GLY A 227 -10.71 -0.88 14.24
C GLY A 227 -9.46 -1.25 13.45
N ILE A 228 -8.96 -0.36 12.58
CA ILE A 228 -7.74 -0.54 11.80
C ILE A 228 -6.53 -0.75 12.72
N SER A 229 -6.40 0.06 13.77
CA SER A 229 -5.30 -0.11 14.74
C SER A 229 -5.32 -1.49 15.39
N ARG A 230 -6.48 -1.93 15.87
CA ARG A 230 -6.65 -3.27 16.47
C ARG A 230 -6.38 -4.38 15.46
N TRP A 231 -6.84 -4.23 14.22
CA TRP A 231 -6.60 -5.20 13.16
C TRP A 231 -5.10 -5.33 12.85
N ILE A 232 -4.38 -4.20 12.78
CA ILE A 232 -2.93 -4.18 12.58
C ILE A 232 -2.21 -4.86 13.75
N GLU A 233 -2.56 -4.53 15.00
CA GLU A 233 -1.97 -5.15 16.20
C GLU A 233 -2.20 -6.66 16.22
N GLN A 234 -3.41 -7.11 15.86
CA GLN A 234 -3.75 -8.53 15.81
C GLN A 234 -3.01 -9.29 14.69
N HIS A 235 -2.74 -8.63 13.57
CA HIS A 235 -2.11 -9.24 12.39
C HIS A 235 -0.66 -8.80 12.17
N GLU A 236 -0.02 -8.16 13.16
CA GLU A 236 1.31 -7.57 13.01
C GLU A 236 2.36 -8.59 12.57
N GLY A 237 2.26 -9.83 13.07
CA GLY A 237 3.15 -10.93 12.71
C GLY A 237 3.02 -11.36 11.25
N LEU A 238 1.78 -11.41 10.73
CA LEU A 238 1.52 -11.72 9.31
C LEU A 238 2.06 -10.61 8.42
N ILE A 239 1.74 -9.35 8.74
CA ILE A 239 2.16 -8.16 7.98
C ILE A 239 3.70 -8.09 7.95
N GLY A 240 4.35 -8.27 9.11
CA GLY A 240 5.80 -8.29 9.22
C GLY A 240 6.43 -9.42 8.39
N THR A 241 5.84 -10.62 8.44
CA THR A 241 6.32 -11.77 7.65
C THR A 241 6.22 -11.50 6.15
N VAL A 242 5.07 -11.01 5.66
CA VAL A 242 4.89 -10.66 4.23
C VAL A 242 5.90 -9.59 3.81
N ALA A 243 6.11 -8.55 4.62
CA ALA A 243 7.07 -7.50 4.31
C ALA A 243 8.52 -8.02 4.18
N VAL A 244 8.94 -8.92 5.08
CA VAL A 244 10.27 -9.56 5.04
C VAL A 244 10.40 -10.46 3.81
N VAL A 245 9.37 -11.25 3.48
CA VAL A 245 9.38 -12.11 2.28
C VAL A 245 9.49 -11.27 1.01
N VAL A 246 8.72 -10.18 0.90
CA VAL A 246 8.78 -9.28 -0.25
C VAL A 246 10.17 -8.66 -0.40
N LEU A 247 10.76 -8.15 0.69
CA LEU A 247 12.12 -7.62 0.68
C LEU A 247 13.15 -8.69 0.28
N GLY A 248 13.02 -9.91 0.82
CA GLY A 248 13.89 -11.03 0.49
C GLY A 248 13.84 -11.40 -1.00
N VAL A 249 12.64 -11.46 -1.58
CA VAL A 249 12.44 -11.73 -3.02
C VAL A 249 13.06 -10.61 -3.87
N GLN A 250 12.90 -9.34 -3.49
CA GLN A 250 13.51 -8.22 -4.21
C GLN A 250 15.04 -8.25 -4.14
N ILE A 251 15.62 -8.52 -2.96
CA ILE A 251 17.08 -8.65 -2.78
C ILE A 251 17.62 -9.82 -3.61
N LEU A 252 16.95 -10.97 -3.58
CA LEU A 252 17.32 -12.12 -4.40
C LEU A 252 17.25 -11.79 -5.90
N THR A 253 16.21 -11.08 -6.32
CA THR A 253 16.04 -10.64 -7.71
C THR A 253 17.17 -9.72 -8.17
N VAL A 254 17.56 -8.75 -7.33
CA VAL A 254 18.71 -7.87 -7.60
C VAL A 254 20.00 -8.67 -7.63
N PHE A 255 20.23 -9.58 -6.68
CA PHE A 255 21.42 -10.43 -6.65
C PHE A 255 21.55 -11.28 -7.93
N ILE A 256 20.46 -11.89 -8.39
CA ILE A 256 20.47 -12.67 -9.63
C ILE A 256 20.72 -11.74 -10.83
N SER A 257 20.07 -10.57 -10.87
CA SER A 257 20.25 -9.60 -11.94
C SER A 257 21.68 -9.08 -12.02
N THR A 258 22.34 -8.78 -10.89
CA THR A 258 23.73 -8.32 -10.86
C THR A 258 24.69 -9.41 -11.31
N ARG A 259 24.48 -10.67 -10.91
CA ARG A 259 25.27 -11.82 -11.39
C ARG A 259 25.17 -12.01 -12.89
N LEU A 260 23.97 -11.83 -13.46
CA LEU A 260 23.77 -11.86 -14.91
C LEU A 260 24.42 -10.64 -15.59
N LEU A 261 24.41 -9.47 -14.96
CA LEU A 261 25.03 -8.24 -15.46
C LEU A 261 26.57 -8.25 -15.39
N GLU A 262 27.20 -8.95 -14.44
CA GLU A 262 28.66 -9.11 -14.37
C GLU A 262 29.22 -9.73 -15.66
N LYS A 263 28.40 -10.52 -16.37
CA LYS A 263 28.75 -11.16 -17.64
C LYS A 263 28.59 -10.23 -18.85
N CYS A 264 27.86 -9.13 -18.67
CA CYS A 264 27.72 -8.08 -19.66
C CYS A 264 28.90 -7.10 -19.54
N LYS A 265 29.68 -6.93 -20.62
CA LYS A 265 30.94 -6.14 -20.69
C LYS A 265 30.84 -4.62 -20.35
N ASN A 266 29.73 -4.13 -19.78
CA ASN A 266 29.48 -2.70 -19.49
C ASN A 266 28.98 -2.47 -18.05
N MET A 267 29.78 -2.71 -17.01
CA MET A 267 29.34 -2.55 -15.61
C MET A 267 29.36 -1.09 -15.08
N GLU A 268 29.97 -0.14 -15.80
CA GLU A 268 30.36 1.15 -15.21
C GLU A 268 29.23 2.19 -15.04
N CYS A 269 28.14 2.14 -15.81
CA CYS A 269 27.10 3.20 -15.74
C CYS A 269 26.02 3.00 -14.67
N THR A 270 25.70 1.76 -14.27
CA THR A 270 24.54 1.52 -13.37
C THR A 270 24.83 1.99 -11.94
N PHE A 271 26.05 1.74 -11.45
CA PHE A 271 26.45 2.15 -10.10
C PHE A 271 26.59 3.67 -9.98
N PHE A 272 27.03 4.37 -11.04
CA PHE A 272 27.24 5.81 -11.02
C PHE A 272 25.93 6.60 -11.05
N SER A 273 24.99 6.25 -11.93
CA SER A 273 23.64 6.86 -11.93
C SER A 273 22.87 6.53 -10.65
N PHE A 274 23.05 5.32 -10.09
CA PHE A 274 22.50 4.95 -8.80
C PHE A 274 23.14 5.71 -7.63
N PHE A 275 24.47 5.91 -7.61
CA PHE A 275 25.12 6.75 -6.61
C PHE A 275 24.67 8.21 -6.71
N VAL A 276 24.39 8.72 -7.92
CA VAL A 276 23.83 10.07 -8.10
C VAL A 276 22.37 10.14 -7.63
N ALA A 277 21.55 9.12 -7.93
CA ALA A 277 20.16 9.02 -7.46
C ALA A 277 20.06 8.81 -5.94
N ILE A 278 20.90 7.93 -5.38
CA ILE A 278 21.12 7.80 -3.94
C ILE A 278 21.61 9.12 -3.38
N ARG A 279 22.60 9.82 -3.96
CA ARG A 279 23.09 11.08 -3.39
C ARG A 279 22.02 12.17 -3.39
N GLY A 280 21.13 12.19 -4.38
CA GLY A 280 19.92 13.02 -4.39
C GLY A 280 18.87 12.62 -3.34
N GLN A 281 18.56 11.32 -3.23
CA GLN A 281 17.69 10.75 -2.21
C GLN A 281 18.28 10.84 -0.80
N LEU A 282 19.60 10.78 -0.65
CA LEU A 282 20.38 10.85 0.59
C LEU A 282 20.50 12.29 1.05
N HIS A 283 20.59 13.26 0.14
CA HIS A 283 20.47 14.68 0.46
C HIS A 283 19.04 15.02 0.91
N TRP A 284 18.02 14.45 0.26
CA TRP A 284 16.64 14.52 0.72
C TRP A 284 16.44 13.79 2.06
N PHE A 285 17.04 12.61 2.25
CA PHE A 285 17.05 11.79 3.46
C PHE A 285 17.85 12.42 4.60
N GLN A 286 18.91 13.17 4.34
CA GLN A 286 19.61 13.96 5.36
C GLN A 286 18.76 15.14 5.80
N LYS A 287 18.03 15.78 4.87
CA LYS A 287 17.11 16.86 5.17
C LYS A 287 15.88 16.36 5.93
N THR A 288 15.28 15.24 5.52
CA THR A 288 14.15 14.61 6.21
C THR A 288 14.59 13.91 7.48
N SER A 289 15.74 13.24 7.54
CA SER A 289 16.29 12.69 8.79
C SER A 289 16.72 13.78 9.76
N GLN A 290 17.16 14.98 9.36
CA GLN A 290 17.34 16.09 10.31
C GLN A 290 16.00 16.57 10.91
N ILE A 291 14.93 16.57 10.13
CA ILE A 291 13.57 16.91 10.59
C ILE A 291 13.02 15.80 11.49
N ILE A 292 13.11 14.55 11.04
CA ILE A 292 12.72 13.34 11.78
C ILE A 292 13.59 13.17 13.03
N CYS A 293 14.89 13.48 13.01
CA CYS A 293 15.77 13.41 14.17
C CYS A 293 15.51 14.57 15.16
N LYS A 294 15.10 15.76 14.69
CA LYS A 294 14.55 16.82 15.56
C LYS A 294 13.21 16.41 16.21
N LEU A 295 12.34 15.71 15.48
CA LEU A 295 11.07 15.16 16.00
C LEU A 295 11.28 13.97 16.95
N MET A 296 12.17 13.04 16.58
CA MET A 296 12.58 11.88 17.36
C MET A 296 13.34 12.30 18.62
N ARG A 297 14.17 13.35 18.61
CA ARG A 297 14.81 13.87 19.83
C ARG A 297 13.79 14.40 20.86
N LYS A 298 12.59 14.81 20.40
CA LYS A 298 11.47 15.22 21.26
C LYS A 298 10.66 14.03 21.81
N LYS A 299 10.62 12.90 21.10
CA LYS A 299 9.95 11.63 21.49
C LYS A 299 10.87 10.58 22.15
N SER A 300 12.18 10.65 21.91
CA SER A 300 13.20 9.67 22.33
C SER A 300 13.31 9.53 23.85
N LEU A 301 13.04 10.60 24.60
CA LEU A 301 12.94 10.56 26.07
C LEU A 301 11.86 9.58 26.60
N ARG A 302 10.84 9.21 25.80
CA ARG A 302 9.87 8.15 26.15
C ARG A 302 10.20 6.78 25.54
N LEU A 303 10.86 6.75 24.38
CA LEU A 303 11.15 5.51 23.66
C LEU A 303 12.31 4.72 24.30
N THR A 304 13.34 5.38 24.84
CA THR A 304 14.37 4.70 25.66
C THR A 304 13.76 4.16 26.95
N TRP A 305 12.76 4.82 27.54
CA TRP A 305 12.04 4.29 28.70
C TRP A 305 11.23 3.03 28.35
N PHE A 306 10.55 3.02 27.20
CA PHE A 306 9.73 1.89 26.75
C PHE A 306 10.56 0.67 26.33
N ILE A 307 11.62 0.86 25.52
CA ILE A 307 12.51 -0.24 25.10
C ILE A 307 13.26 -0.84 26.30
N THR A 308 13.63 -0.01 27.29
CA THR A 308 14.28 -0.50 28.52
C THR A 308 13.29 -1.23 29.44
N SER A 309 12.01 -0.83 29.49
CA SER A 309 10.95 -1.55 30.24
C SER A 309 10.59 -2.89 29.60
N VAL A 310 10.45 -2.95 28.27
CA VAL A 310 10.09 -4.20 27.56
C VAL A 310 11.24 -5.22 27.62
N SER A 311 12.50 -4.76 27.47
CA SER A 311 13.68 -5.62 27.64
C SER A 311 13.81 -6.19 29.06
N ARG A 312 13.47 -5.39 30.09
CA ARG A 312 13.51 -5.80 31.52
C ARG A 312 12.36 -6.75 31.91
N PHE A 313 11.21 -6.63 31.26
CA PHE A 313 10.07 -7.55 31.42
C PHE A 313 10.33 -8.91 30.74
N LEU A 314 10.89 -8.90 29.52
CA LEU A 314 11.24 -10.12 28.79
C LEU A 314 12.38 -10.93 29.43
N THR A 315 13.26 -10.28 30.20
CA THR A 315 14.31 -10.98 30.98
C THR A 315 13.79 -11.55 32.30
N SER A 316 12.65 -11.09 32.81
CA SER A 316 11.99 -11.62 34.02
C SER A 316 11.09 -12.84 33.75
N LEU A 317 10.81 -13.15 32.49
CA LEU A 317 9.95 -14.26 32.04
C LEU A 317 10.73 -15.47 31.51
N ARG A 318 12.07 -15.44 31.62
CA ARG A 318 12.91 -16.62 31.35
C ARG A 318 13.02 -17.41 32.66
N PRO A 319 12.69 -18.72 32.68
CA PRO A 319 12.68 -19.53 33.91
C PRO A 319 14.05 -19.62 34.59
#